data_AF-V5GIB5-F1
#
_entry.id   AF-V5GIB5-F1
#
_cell.length_a   1.000
_cell.length_b   1.000
_cell.length_c   1.000
_cell.angle_alpha   90.00
_cell.angle_beta   90.00
_cell.angle_gamma   90.00
#
_symmetry.space_group_name_H-M   'P 1'
#
loop_
_entity.id
_entity.type
_entity.pdbx_description
1 polymer ?
#
loop_
_entity_poly.entity_id
_entity_poly.type
_entity_poly.pdbx_seq_one_letter_code
_entity_poly.pdbx_strand_id
1 'polypeptide(L)'
;MVGLPDLTYRLSLTLARLGNALYILSDNLVWLHQAGLLNLRRESWSRTSNKFWLVAIVASLSRDIAELCRIIPPLLLSPPHTRPWKNSGLTLLRVAGLHRALLLDLVKNLADFWIPYSSLGHATLEPGTIGLLGVVSSVAAILPMLDPSYVLTPA
;
A
#
# COMPACT_ATOMS: atom_id res chain seq x y z
N MET A 1 25.26 11.45 -14.17
CA MET A 1 24.11 11.93 -13.35
C MET A 1 22.98 10.92 -13.43
N VAL A 2 22.98 9.87 -12.61
CA VAL A 2 21.86 8.95 -12.44
C VAL A 2 21.63 8.85 -10.94
N GLY A 3 20.84 9.78 -10.41
CA GLY A 3 20.55 9.93 -8.97
C GLY A 3 19.06 9.90 -8.66
N LEU A 4 18.24 9.26 -9.51
CA LEU A 4 16.78 9.29 -9.39
C LEU A 4 16.11 8.25 -8.46
N PRO A 5 16.71 7.12 -8.02
CA PRO A 5 15.95 6.17 -7.21
C PRO A 5 15.64 6.69 -5.79
N ASP A 6 16.56 7.45 -5.18
CA ASP A 6 16.34 8.00 -3.83
C ASP A 6 15.26 9.09 -3.83
N LEU A 7 15.29 9.99 -4.82
CA LEU A 7 14.33 11.08 -4.92
C LEU A 7 12.91 10.57 -5.20
N THR A 8 12.74 9.67 -6.18
CA THR A 8 11.41 9.11 -6.50
C THR A 8 10.84 8.33 -5.32
N TYR A 9 11.66 7.54 -4.63
CA TYR A 9 11.25 6.84 -3.41
C TYR A 9 10.80 7.82 -2.33
N ARG A 10 11.60 8.84 -2.03
CA ARG A 10 11.28 9.84 -0.99
C ARG A 10 10.03 10.65 -1.34
N LEU A 11 9.87 11.04 -2.60
CA LEU A 11 8.67 11.74 -3.08
C LEU A 11 7.42 10.86 -3.01
N SER A 12 7.51 9.59 -3.40
CA SER A 12 6.39 8.66 -3.27
C SER A 12 5.98 8.46 -1.81
N LEU A 13 6.96 8.36 -0.90
CA LEU A 13 6.70 8.24 0.54
C LEU A 13 6.07 9.51 1.12
N THR A 14 6.58 10.69 0.79
CA THR A 14 6.02 11.95 1.29
C THR A 14 4.61 12.17 0.76
N LEU A 15 4.37 11.87 -0.53
CA LEU A 15 3.05 11.98 -1.14
C LEU A 15 2.06 10.98 -0.52
N ALA A 16 2.48 9.75 -0.24
CA ALA A 16 1.66 8.76 0.45
C ALA A 16 1.25 9.23 1.86
N ARG A 17 2.21 9.75 2.63
CA ARG A 17 1.96 10.27 3.98
C ARG A 17 1.06 11.51 3.96
N LEU A 18 1.29 12.43 3.02
CA LEU A 18 0.47 13.62 2.85
C LEU A 18 -0.96 13.26 2.44
N GLY A 19 -1.12 12.35 1.48
CA GLY A 19 -2.44 11.87 1.05
C GLY A 19 -3.22 11.24 2.20
N ASN A 20 -2.56 10.41 3.03
CA ASN A 20 -3.18 9.84 4.23
C ASN A 20 -3.56 10.91 5.26
N ALA A 21 -2.73 11.92 5.47
CA ALA A 21 -3.06 13.02 6.38
C ALA A 21 -4.28 13.82 5.89
N LEU A 22 -4.36 14.11 4.59
CA LEU A 22 -5.50 14.81 3.97
C LEU A 22 -6.77 13.96 3.96
N TYR A 23 -6.64 12.64 3.80
CA TYR A 23 -7.74 11.69 3.96
C TYR A 23 -8.31 11.76 5.39
N ILE A 24 -7.48 11.58 6.42
CA ILE A 24 -7.91 11.64 7.83
C ILE A 24 -8.49 13.01 8.17
N LEU A 25 -7.90 14.11 7.66
CA LEU A 25 -8.43 15.44 7.86
C LEU A 25 -9.84 15.59 7.24
N SER A 26 -10.02 15.11 6.02
CA SER A 26 -11.32 15.15 5.33
C SER A 26 -12.36 14.28 6.02
N ASP A 27 -11.95 13.12 6.54
CA ASP A 27 -12.81 12.24 7.33
C ASP A 27 -13.25 12.90 8.64
N ASN A 28 -12.33 13.56 9.36
CA ASN A 28 -12.66 14.34 10.54
C ASN A 28 -13.67 15.47 10.24
N LEU A 29 -13.58 16.12 9.08
CA LEU A 29 -14.57 17.12 8.66
C LEU A 29 -15.95 16.51 8.40
N VAL A 30 -16.01 15.31 7.81
CA VAL A 30 -17.25 14.56 7.62
C VAL A 30 -17.84 14.15 8.97
N TRP A 31 -17.00 13.72 9.92
CA TRP A 31 -17.41 13.38 11.27
C TRP A 31 -17.94 14.60 12.04
N LEU A 32 -17.25 15.74 11.98
CA LEU A 32 -17.70 17.01 12.60
C LEU A 32 -19.07 17.46 12.08
N HIS A 33 -19.34 17.22 10.79
CA HIS A 33 -20.66 17.47 10.24
C HIS A 33 -21.74 16.56 10.85
N GLN A 34 -21.46 15.27 11.02
CA GLN A 34 -22.39 14.33 11.67
C GLN A 34 -22.63 14.66 13.15
N ALA A 35 -21.62 15.19 13.84
CA ALA A 35 -21.73 15.66 15.22
C ALA A 35 -22.56 16.96 15.37
N GLY A 36 -23.00 17.57 14.25
CA GLY A 36 -23.76 18.82 14.24
C GLY A 36 -22.91 20.08 14.49
N LEU A 37 -21.58 19.94 14.51
CA LEU A 37 -20.66 21.06 14.77
C LEU A 37 -20.40 21.92 13.53
N LEU A 38 -20.58 21.37 12.33
CA LEU A 38 -20.40 22.06 11.06
C LEU A 38 -21.49 21.66 10.06
N ASN A 39 -21.96 22.62 9.24
CA ASN A 39 -22.83 22.32 8.10
C ASN A 39 -22.00 22.22 6.83
N LEU A 40 -21.53 21.00 6.50
CA LEU A 40 -20.76 20.70 5.30
C LEU A 40 -21.51 19.71 4.41
N ARG A 41 -21.28 19.77 3.10
CA ARG A 41 -21.86 18.81 2.16
C ARG A 41 -21.15 17.46 2.29
N ARG A 42 -21.73 16.54 3.07
CA ARG A 42 -21.21 15.19 3.36
C ARG A 42 -20.69 14.47 2.13
N GLU A 43 -21.48 14.41 1.07
CA GLU A 43 -21.16 13.67 -0.16
C GLU A 43 -19.90 14.21 -0.85
N SER A 44 -19.75 15.54 -0.92
CA SER A 44 -18.58 16.18 -1.53
C SER A 44 -17.30 15.89 -0.74
N TRP A 45 -17.37 16.00 0.59
CA TRP A 45 -16.22 15.76 1.46
C TRP A 45 -15.83 14.28 1.53
N SER A 46 -16.81 13.37 1.52
CA SER A 46 -16.56 11.93 1.38
C SER A 46 -15.87 11.61 0.05
N ARG A 47 -16.32 12.20 -1.05
CA ARG A 47 -15.70 12.02 -2.36
C ARG A 47 -14.27 12.57 -2.40
N THR A 48 -14.03 13.72 -1.79
CA THR A 48 -12.68 14.30 -1.65
C THR A 48 -11.76 13.42 -0.80
N SER A 49 -12.27 12.88 0.30
CA SER A 49 -11.55 11.92 1.15
C SER A 49 -11.09 10.70 0.34
N ASN A 50 -12.00 10.09 -0.43
CA ASN A 50 -11.68 8.94 -1.28
C ASN A 50 -10.64 9.26 -2.38
N LYS A 51 -10.61 10.50 -2.90
CA LYS A 51 -9.55 10.94 -3.83
C LYS A 51 -8.19 11.00 -3.14
N PHE A 52 -8.10 11.59 -1.95
CA PHE A 52 -6.84 11.67 -1.20
C PHE A 52 -6.35 10.29 -0.79
N TRP A 53 -7.26 9.40 -0.40
CA TRP A 53 -6.95 8.01 -0.11
C TRP A 53 -6.38 7.28 -1.33
N LEU A 54 -7.01 7.44 -2.50
CA LEU A 54 -6.52 6.85 -3.75
C LEU A 54 -5.12 7.37 -4.13
N VAL A 55 -4.88 8.69 -4.00
CA VAL A 55 -3.55 9.27 -4.22
C VAL A 55 -2.52 8.66 -3.27
N ALA A 56 -2.87 8.49 -2.00
CA ALA A 56 -1.99 7.87 -1.02
C ALA A 56 -1.65 6.42 -1.40
N ILE A 57 -2.65 5.62 -1.79
CA ILE A 57 -2.46 4.22 -2.19
C ILE A 57 -1.60 4.13 -3.45
N VAL A 58 -1.86 4.93 -4.47
CA VAL A 58 -1.05 4.95 -5.71
C VAL A 58 0.41 5.29 -5.42
N ALA A 59 0.64 6.28 -4.56
CA ALA A 59 1.98 6.65 -4.14
C ALA A 59 2.67 5.49 -3.37
N SER A 60 1.96 4.82 -2.45
CA SER A 60 2.46 3.64 -1.74
C SER A 60 2.77 2.48 -2.70
N LEU A 61 1.88 2.16 -3.65
CA LEU A 61 2.12 1.12 -4.65
C LEU A 61 3.34 1.43 -5.52
N SER A 62 3.52 2.69 -5.91
CA SER A 62 4.69 3.10 -6.70
C SER A 62 6.00 2.86 -5.95
N ARG A 63 5.99 3.11 -4.63
CA ARG A 63 7.12 2.81 -3.73
C ARG A 63 7.36 1.30 -3.65
N ASP A 64 6.31 0.52 -3.41
CA ASP A 64 6.39 -0.93 -3.26
C ASP A 64 6.95 -1.59 -4.53
N ILE A 65 6.49 -1.16 -5.70
CA ILE A 65 6.96 -1.64 -7.00
C ILE A 65 8.42 -1.22 -7.23
N ALA A 66 8.80 0.02 -6.93
CA ALA A 66 10.18 0.48 -7.09
C ALA A 66 11.14 -0.32 -6.21
N GLU A 67 10.75 -0.59 -4.97
CA GLU A 67 11.54 -1.40 -4.03
C GLU A 67 11.62 -2.87 -4.48
N LEU A 68 10.52 -3.43 -4.97
CA LEU A 68 10.48 -4.77 -5.55
C LEU A 68 11.41 -4.88 -6.78
N CYS A 69 11.36 -3.90 -7.68
CA CYS A 69 12.26 -3.81 -8.85
C CYS A 69 13.74 -3.65 -8.47
N ARG A 70 14.05 -3.15 -7.27
CA ARG A 70 15.43 -3.07 -6.76
C ARG A 70 15.92 -4.41 -6.21
N ILE A 71 15.03 -5.17 -5.56
CA ILE A 71 15.36 -6.42 -4.86
C ILE A 71 15.39 -7.63 -5.81
N ILE A 72 14.52 -7.65 -6.83
CA ILE A 72 14.39 -8.78 -7.75
C ILE A 72 15.65 -9.03 -8.61
N PRO A 73 16.27 -8.03 -9.27
CA PRO A 73 17.44 -8.24 -10.13
C PRO A 73 18.64 -8.91 -9.44
N PRO A 74 19.12 -8.49 -8.25
CA PRO A 74 20.23 -9.19 -7.59
C PRO A 74 19.87 -10.62 -7.17
N LEU A 75 18.60 -10.89 -6.85
CA LEU A 75 18.11 -12.25 -6.58
C LEU A 75 18.04 -13.13 -7.83
N LEU A 76 17.75 -12.54 -9.00
CA LEU A 76 17.68 -13.25 -10.28
C LEU A 76 19.04 -13.40 -10.98
N LEU A 77 19.96 -12.46 -10.78
CA LEU A 77 21.25 -12.35 -11.48
C LEU A 77 22.45 -12.86 -10.66
N SER A 78 22.19 -13.48 -9.50
CA SER A 78 23.25 -14.07 -8.66
C SER A 78 24.09 -15.12 -9.43
N PRO A 79 25.43 -15.16 -9.21
CA PRO A 79 26.36 -15.97 -9.99
C PRO A 79 26.08 -17.48 -9.90
N PRO A 80 26.46 -18.26 -10.92
CA PRO A 80 26.02 -19.65 -11.11
C PRO A 80 26.42 -20.67 -10.04
N HIS A 81 27.30 -20.32 -9.09
CA HIS A 81 27.89 -21.27 -8.14
C HIS A 81 27.02 -21.54 -6.89
N THR A 82 25.88 -20.87 -6.71
CA THR A 82 24.95 -21.06 -5.56
C THR A 82 23.53 -21.43 -5.98
N ARG A 83 23.36 -21.98 -7.19
CA ARG A 83 22.03 -22.24 -7.79
C ARG A 83 21.40 -23.55 -7.30
N PRO A 84 20.25 -23.50 -6.59
CA PRO A 84 19.16 -24.43 -6.82
C PRO A 84 18.17 -23.78 -7.81
N TRP A 85 18.42 -24.11 -9.08
CA TRP A 85 17.50 -24.27 -10.21
C TRP A 85 16.01 -23.85 -10.07
N LYS A 86 15.64 -22.79 -10.80
CA LYS A 86 14.53 -22.74 -11.79
C LYS A 86 13.06 -22.85 -11.33
N ASN A 87 12.71 -22.44 -10.11
CA ASN A 87 11.31 -22.29 -9.73
C ASN A 87 11.01 -20.82 -9.40
N SER A 88 10.23 -20.13 -10.24
CA SER A 88 9.71 -18.78 -9.94
C SER A 88 9.02 -18.72 -8.57
N GLY A 89 8.39 -19.83 -8.17
CA GLY A 89 7.80 -20.00 -6.84
C GLY A 89 8.80 -19.96 -5.69
N LEU A 90 10.03 -20.49 -5.84
CA LEU A 90 11.07 -20.41 -4.80
C LEU A 90 11.63 -18.99 -4.66
N THR A 91 11.72 -18.24 -5.76
CA THR A 91 12.14 -16.84 -5.73
C THR A 91 11.10 -15.99 -4.99
N LEU A 92 9.80 -16.21 -5.25
CA LEU A 92 8.72 -15.58 -4.48
C LEU A 92 8.74 -16.01 -3.01
N LEU A 93 9.02 -17.28 -2.71
CA LEU A 93 9.14 -17.76 -1.33
C LEU A 93 10.35 -17.16 -0.60
N ARG A 94 11.45 -16.87 -1.31
CA ARG A 94 12.64 -16.19 -0.77
C ARG A 94 12.42 -14.70 -0.59
N VAL A 95 11.80 -14.03 -1.55
CA VAL A 95 11.38 -12.62 -1.42
C VAL A 95 10.38 -12.48 -0.28
N ALA A 96 9.45 -13.43 -0.16
CA ALA A 96 8.61 -13.55 1.02
C ALA A 96 9.50 -13.72 2.24
N GLY A 97 10.33 -14.75 2.36
CA GLY A 97 11.22 -14.98 3.50
C GLY A 97 12.06 -13.77 3.94
N LEU A 98 12.64 -13.00 3.01
CA LEU A 98 13.52 -11.85 3.30
C LEU A 98 12.77 -10.53 3.47
N HIS A 99 11.68 -10.31 2.74
CA HIS A 99 10.98 -9.03 2.62
C HIS A 99 9.47 -9.19 2.82
N ARG A 100 9.05 -9.98 3.83
CA ARG A 100 7.63 -10.21 4.16
C ARG A 100 6.85 -8.89 4.32
N ALA A 101 7.45 -7.91 4.97
CA ALA A 101 6.84 -6.58 5.16
C ALA A 101 6.49 -5.90 3.83
N LEU A 102 7.37 -5.95 2.83
CA LEU A 102 7.13 -5.35 1.51
C LEU A 102 5.98 -6.04 0.77
N LEU A 103 5.89 -7.38 0.86
CA LEU A 103 4.81 -8.13 0.22
C LEU A 103 3.47 -7.89 0.91
N LEU A 104 3.46 -7.82 2.25
CA LEU A 104 2.25 -7.52 3.01
C LEU A 104 1.74 -6.11 2.72
N ASP A 105 2.64 -5.12 2.65
CA ASP A 105 2.31 -3.75 2.21
C ASP A 105 1.74 -3.74 0.79
N LEU A 106 2.36 -4.45 -0.16
CA LEU A 106 1.89 -4.52 -1.54
C LEU A 106 0.50 -5.15 -1.64
N VAL A 107 0.27 -6.28 -0.97
CA VAL A 107 -1.04 -6.97 -0.94
C VAL A 107 -2.10 -6.06 -0.33
N LYS A 108 -1.77 -5.41 0.80
CA LYS A 108 -2.63 -4.45 1.46
C LYS A 108 -3.01 -3.31 0.51
N ASN A 109 -2.02 -2.65 -0.09
CA ASN A 109 -2.26 -1.49 -0.95
C ASN A 109 -3.02 -1.85 -2.24
N LEU A 110 -2.78 -3.04 -2.81
CA LEU A 110 -3.54 -3.53 -3.96
C LEU A 110 -5.00 -3.83 -3.60
N ALA A 111 -5.24 -4.45 -2.44
CA ALA A 111 -6.59 -4.71 -1.97
C ALA A 111 -7.33 -3.41 -1.62
N ASP A 112 -6.66 -2.49 -0.92
CA ASP A 112 -7.20 -1.19 -0.54
C ASP A 112 -7.50 -0.30 -1.76
N PHE A 113 -6.73 -0.40 -2.86
CA PHE A 113 -6.91 0.42 -4.06
C PHE A 113 -8.34 0.39 -4.61
N TRP A 114 -8.93 -0.80 -4.70
CA TRP A 114 -10.24 -0.94 -5.37
C TRP A 114 -11.39 -0.32 -4.58
N ILE A 115 -11.22 -0.13 -3.27
CA ILE A 115 -12.26 0.43 -2.40
C ILE A 115 -12.55 1.91 -2.73
N PRO A 116 -11.59 2.87 -2.68
CA PRO A 116 -11.82 4.23 -3.10
C PRO A 116 -12.10 4.31 -4.60
N TYR A 117 -11.47 3.48 -5.43
CA TYR A 117 -11.67 3.49 -6.87
C TYR A 117 -13.13 3.17 -7.26
N SER A 118 -13.73 2.17 -6.61
CA SER A 118 -15.15 1.85 -6.79
C SER A 118 -16.05 2.93 -6.20
N SER A 119 -15.72 3.46 -5.00
CA SER A 119 -16.50 4.54 -4.36
C SER A 119 -16.58 5.83 -5.19
N LEU A 120 -15.59 6.08 -6.05
CA LEU A 120 -15.54 7.24 -6.94
C LEU A 120 -16.38 7.05 -8.22
N GLY A 121 -16.92 5.84 -8.45
CA GLY A 121 -17.74 5.46 -9.60
C GLY A 121 -16.93 4.97 -10.80
N HIS A 122 -15.64 4.69 -10.65
CA HIS A 122 -14.79 4.26 -11.77
C HIS A 122 -14.83 2.74 -12.02
N ALA A 123 -15.19 1.95 -11.01
CA ALA A 123 -15.41 0.52 -11.13
C ALA A 123 -16.68 0.10 -10.39
N THR A 124 -17.49 -0.75 -11.04
CA THR A 124 -18.64 -1.39 -10.43
C THR A 124 -18.20 -2.70 -9.79
N LEU A 125 -17.86 -2.66 -8.49
CA LEU A 125 -17.59 -3.86 -7.72
C LEU A 125 -18.79 -4.19 -6.84
N GLU A 126 -19.13 -5.47 -6.76
CA GLU A 126 -20.17 -5.92 -5.85
C GLU A 126 -19.76 -5.64 -4.40
N PRO A 127 -20.70 -5.27 -3.51
CA PRO A 127 -20.40 -5.00 -2.11
C PRO A 127 -19.68 -6.17 -1.40
N GLY A 128 -20.00 -7.42 -1.79
CA GLY A 128 -19.34 -8.62 -1.28
C GLY A 128 -17.85 -8.68 -1.64
N THR A 129 -17.49 -8.33 -2.88
CA THR A 129 -16.09 -8.27 -3.33
C THR A 129 -15.32 -7.18 -2.62
N ILE A 130 -15.92 -5.99 -2.43
CA ILE A 130 -15.31 -4.89 -1.66
C ILE A 130 -15.06 -5.33 -0.21
N GLY A 131 -16.03 -6.02 0.41
CA GLY A 131 -15.88 -6.59 1.75
C GLY A 131 -14.74 -7.60 1.82
N LEU A 132 -14.63 -8.51 0.85
CA LEU A 132 -13.55 -9.50 0.79
C LEU A 132 -12.17 -8.82 0.67
N LEU A 133 -12.04 -7.82 -0.19
CA LEU A 133 -10.81 -7.03 -0.33
C LEU A 133 -10.45 -6.34 0.98
N GLY A 134 -11.44 -5.79 1.70
CA GLY A 134 -11.24 -5.21 3.02
C GLY A 134 -10.74 -6.23 4.05
N VAL A 135 -11.25 -7.47 4.02
CA VAL A 135 -10.78 -8.57 4.89
C VAL A 135 -9.33 -8.93 4.55
N VAL A 136 -9.00 -9.11 3.27
CA VAL A 136 -7.63 -9.43 2.83
C VAL A 136 -6.65 -8.34 3.26
N SER A 137 -6.99 -7.07 3.05
CA SER A 137 -6.19 -5.93 3.48
C SER A 137 -6.01 -5.88 5.00
N SER A 138 -7.06 -6.13 5.76
CA SER A 138 -7.02 -6.13 7.23
C SER A 138 -6.09 -7.22 7.76
N VAL A 139 -6.18 -8.43 7.22
CA VAL A 139 -5.26 -9.53 7.57
C VAL A 139 -3.82 -9.15 7.24
N ALA A 140 -3.58 -8.63 6.04
CA ALA A 140 -2.24 -8.18 5.62
C ALA A 140 -1.66 -7.08 6.52
N ALA A 141 -2.50 -6.18 7.04
CA ALA A 141 -2.09 -5.11 7.95
C ALA A 141 -1.81 -5.60 9.39
N ILE A 142 -2.52 -6.62 9.87
CA ILE A 142 -2.40 -7.14 11.23
C ILE A 142 -1.21 -8.10 11.36
N LEU A 143 -0.91 -8.91 10.34
CA LEU A 143 0.16 -9.90 10.38
C LEU A 143 1.54 -9.34 10.78
N PRO A 144 2.00 -8.18 10.28
CA PRO A 144 3.24 -7.55 10.74
C PRO A 144 3.22 -7.11 12.21
N MET A 145 2.04 -6.85 12.78
CA MET A 145 1.89 -6.37 14.17
C MET A 145 1.94 -7.52 15.18
N LEU A 146 1.60 -8.74 14.77
CA LEU A 146 1.53 -9.91 15.65
C LEU A 146 2.88 -10.63 15.85
N ASP A 147 3.83 -10.43 14.96
CA ASP A 147 5.16 -11.07 15.01
C ASP A 147 6.26 -10.02 15.21
N PRO A 148 6.84 -9.88 16.42
CA PRO A 148 8.01 -9.01 16.67
C PRO A 148 9.29 -9.48 15.98
N SER A 149 9.30 -10.69 15.41
CA SER A 149 10.37 -11.24 14.56
C SER A 149 10.48 -10.51 13.20
N TYR A 150 9.59 -9.55 12.92
CA TYR A 150 9.67 -8.57 11.81
C TYR A 150 10.33 -7.22 12.18
N VAL A 151 10.79 -7.06 13.43
CA VAL A 151 11.52 -5.85 13.85
C VAL A 151 12.97 -5.96 13.39
N LEU A 152 13.42 -5.04 12.53
CA LEU A 152 14.83 -4.86 12.19
C LEU A 152 15.60 -4.48 13.46
N THR A 153 16.33 -5.43 14.05
CA THR A 153 17.42 -5.09 14.96
C THR A 153 18.54 -4.44 14.14
N PRO A 154 18.95 -3.19 14.44
CA PRO A 154 20.15 -2.63 13.83
C PRO A 154 21.36 -3.50 14.25
N ALA A 155 22.23 -3.80 13.30
CA ALA A 155 23.58 -4.26 13.59
C ALA A 155 24.44 -3.07 14.01
#